data_AF-A0AAN8IEY8-F1
#
_entry.id   AF-A0AAN8IEY8-F1
#
_cell.length_a   1.000
_cell.length_b   1.000
_cell.length_c   1.000
_cell.angle_alpha   90.00
_cell.angle_beta   90.00
_cell.angle_gamma   90.00
#
_symmetry.space_group_name_H-M   'P 1'
#
loop_
_entity.id
_entity.type
_entity.pdbx_description
1 polymer ?
#
loop_
_entity_poly.entity_id
_entity_poly.type
_entity_poly.pdbx_seq_one_letter_code
_entity_poly.pdbx_strand_id
1 'polypeptide(L)'
;MNASNCTLKKHEEENAVEAVCNCPKATELVRTVIRGDHCERIETNEENSQYVPCRKSSNFYEWYRAMEKKLSRDDRKNLDEIKDSCVKLDGSHCSRDTELSKGWCYYDGECHVRVEKFQSGKLYLAPFCECKGVESGRFCEYHRKDACDPTAIEKQSGVTRENRCTSLHNGRCIAPEGIALCDCFPDYVGEHCETYDPCARNPCGKSSECVAIPDETAVRGDLSVQSYRCLCGMSEDIDTQSAAVEARCVYTGTGNCSLSKHRKKNPCNRGECLSCQHPEKGDVLKLCTDSEQKDGFRCICEPGFKPPYCEAPADACFNHLCINGAQCVAKSPFSYDCKCVPGTSGTLCEYVYDYCEAIGKRVCIHGDCYEDPTSTRQFSCKCRFLYYGRNCDRQWSIAEANFQWVMDNSSIIFPVVSVLCTFIMLFVVYIACLNKAGRSDQKDEEREGPESIRYRKIKVALEQKKNIIRRRKDAERLLALAKKLRTPNNVERPPQDHLEQTAI
;
A
#
# COMPACT_ATOMS: atom_id res chain seq x y z
N MET A 1 -7.82 -25.19 14.84
CA MET A 1 -8.48 -24.95 16.15
C MET A 1 -8.66 -23.45 16.30
N ASN A 2 -9.89 -22.95 16.28
CA ASN A 2 -10.13 -21.52 16.55
C ASN A 2 -9.90 -21.26 18.03
N ALA A 3 -8.94 -20.36 18.32
CA ALA A 3 -8.49 -19.98 19.65
C ALA A 3 -9.68 -19.68 20.58
N SER A 4 -9.90 -20.57 21.54
CA SER A 4 -10.55 -20.20 22.79
C SER A 4 -9.49 -19.53 23.66
N ASN A 5 -9.83 -18.42 24.33
CA ASN A 5 -8.92 -17.55 25.11
C ASN A 5 -7.68 -18.28 25.67
N CYS A 6 -6.56 -18.20 24.96
CA CYS A 6 -5.27 -18.69 25.42
C CYS A 6 -4.50 -17.52 26.01
N THR A 7 -3.98 -17.70 27.22
CA THR A 7 -3.10 -16.74 27.87
C THR A 7 -1.66 -17.22 27.76
N LEU A 8 -0.77 -16.31 27.37
CA LEU A 8 0.66 -16.59 27.29
C LEU A 8 1.28 -16.41 28.67
N LYS A 9 1.94 -17.45 29.17
CA LYS A 9 2.74 -17.44 30.39
C LYS A 9 4.22 -17.43 29.97
N LYS A 10 4.94 -16.39 30.37
CA LYS A 10 6.39 -16.29 30.11
C LYS A 10 7.15 -16.94 31.27
N HIS A 11 8.13 -17.77 30.95
CA HIS A 11 9.09 -18.34 31.90
C HIS A 11 10.44 -17.65 31.68
N GLU A 12 10.73 -16.65 32.52
CA GLU A 12 11.87 -15.74 32.35
C GLU A 12 13.23 -16.43 32.49
N GLU A 13 13.31 -17.51 33.26
CA GLU A 13 14.56 -18.26 33.48
C GLU A 13 14.94 -19.15 32.27
N GLU A 14 13.96 -19.61 31.49
CA GLU A 14 14.16 -20.51 30.35
C GLU A 14 14.02 -19.78 29.00
N ASN A 15 13.73 -18.48 29.02
CA ASN A 15 13.45 -17.68 27.83
C ASN A 15 12.35 -18.30 26.94
N ALA A 16 11.39 -18.97 27.57
CA ALA A 16 10.32 -19.70 26.91
C ALA A 16 8.95 -19.04 27.16
N VAL A 17 8.05 -19.18 26.19
CA VAL A 17 6.67 -18.70 26.30
C VAL A 17 5.72 -19.88 26.11
N GLU A 18 4.94 -20.16 27.14
CA GLU A 18 3.95 -21.23 27.16
C GLU A 18 2.56 -20.65 26.91
N ALA A 19 1.78 -21.24 26.00
CA ALA A 19 0.41 -20.83 25.75
C ALA A 19 -0.57 -21.74 26.49
N VAL A 20 -1.25 -21.21 27.51
CA VAL A 20 -2.22 -21.95 28.32
C VAL A 20 -3.63 -21.59 27.87
N CYS A 21 -4.38 -22.55 27.35
CA CYS A 21 -5.69 -22.32 26.75
C CYS A 21 -6.86 -22.67 27.69
N ASN A 22 -7.87 -21.79 27.78
CA ASN A 22 -9.12 -22.10 28.48
C ASN A 22 -10.05 -22.91 27.56
N CYS A 23 -10.16 -24.22 27.81
CA CYS A 23 -10.97 -25.09 26.97
C CYS A 23 -12.48 -24.81 27.10
N PRO A 24 -13.24 -24.86 25.99
CA PRO A 24 -14.67 -24.60 26.00
C PRO A 24 -15.43 -25.64 26.83
N LYS A 25 -16.53 -25.21 27.45
CA LYS A 25 -17.41 -26.08 28.25
C LYS A 25 -18.02 -27.17 27.36
N ALA A 26 -18.32 -28.31 28.00
CA ALA A 26 -18.82 -29.53 27.38
C ALA A 26 -19.89 -29.28 26.30
N THR A 27 -19.77 -29.98 25.18
CA THR A 27 -20.71 -29.90 24.07
C THR A 27 -22.05 -30.50 24.49
N GLU A 28 -23.18 -29.83 24.28
CA GLU A 28 -24.49 -30.29 24.79
C GLU A 28 -24.94 -31.65 24.22
N LEU A 29 -24.54 -32.01 23.00
CA LEU A 29 -24.98 -33.25 22.34
C LEU A 29 -24.21 -34.50 22.77
N VAL A 30 -23.00 -34.34 23.29
CA VAL A 30 -22.17 -35.42 23.82
C VAL A 30 -21.44 -34.85 25.00
N ARG A 31 -21.67 -35.40 26.20
CA ARG A 31 -20.93 -34.99 27.39
C ARG A 31 -19.45 -35.34 27.19
N THR A 32 -18.70 -34.37 26.68
CA THR A 32 -17.26 -34.45 26.41
C THR A 32 -16.53 -33.43 27.26
N VAL A 33 -15.32 -33.80 27.67
CA VAL A 33 -14.39 -32.94 28.38
C VAL A 33 -13.22 -32.70 27.46
N ILE A 34 -13.05 -31.46 27.01
CA ILE A 34 -11.88 -31.06 26.22
C ILE A 34 -10.75 -30.78 27.21
N ARG A 35 -9.59 -31.42 27.01
CA ARG A 35 -8.39 -31.37 27.86
C ARG A 35 -7.14 -31.16 26.99
N GLY A 36 -5.98 -31.03 27.63
CA GLY A 36 -4.71 -30.73 26.98
C GLY A 36 -4.35 -29.25 27.09
N ASP A 37 -3.06 -28.95 27.08
CA ASP A 37 -2.53 -27.60 27.33
C ASP A 37 -2.92 -26.62 26.19
N HIS A 38 -3.24 -27.17 25.02
CA HIS A 38 -3.74 -26.47 23.84
C HIS A 38 -5.16 -26.91 23.44
N CYS A 39 -5.91 -27.54 24.35
CA CYS A 39 -7.25 -28.08 24.11
C CYS A 39 -7.32 -29.07 22.93
N GLU A 40 -6.26 -29.85 22.75
CA GLU A 40 -6.07 -30.79 21.66
C GLU A 40 -6.65 -32.19 21.94
N ARG A 41 -6.98 -32.50 23.20
CA ARG A 41 -7.55 -33.79 23.61
C ARG A 41 -9.04 -33.68 23.89
N ILE A 42 -9.80 -34.67 23.45
CA ILE A 42 -11.25 -34.78 23.71
C ILE A 42 -11.51 -36.10 24.44
N GLU A 43 -11.97 -36.02 25.69
CA GLU A 43 -12.37 -37.19 26.48
C GLU A 43 -13.90 -37.30 26.49
N THR A 44 -14.43 -38.49 26.24
CA THR A 44 -15.89 -38.72 26.17
C THR A 44 -16.30 -39.77 27.19
N ASN A 45 -17.43 -39.58 27.89
CA ASN A 45 -18.00 -40.64 28.71
C ASN A 45 -18.59 -41.73 27.80
N GLU A 46 -18.16 -42.97 28.00
CA GLU A 46 -18.36 -44.09 27.06
C GLU A 46 -19.84 -44.47 26.82
N GLU A 47 -20.75 -44.12 27.72
CA GLU A 47 -22.13 -44.64 27.73
C GLU A 47 -23.12 -43.94 26.77
N ASN A 48 -22.82 -42.75 26.21
CA ASN A 48 -23.77 -41.96 25.37
C ASN A 48 -23.19 -41.52 24.01
N SER A 49 -22.44 -42.40 23.39
CA SER A 49 -21.40 -42.07 22.42
C SER A 49 -21.79 -42.40 20.96
N GLN A 50 -23.09 -42.48 20.65
CA GLN A 50 -23.60 -42.72 19.29
C GLN A 50 -23.37 -41.55 18.33
N TYR A 51 -23.18 -40.33 18.87
CA TYR A 51 -22.94 -39.11 18.08
C TYR A 51 -21.46 -38.76 17.94
N VAL A 52 -20.57 -39.65 18.36
CA VAL A 52 -19.11 -39.48 18.22
C VAL A 52 -18.69 -39.97 16.83
N PRO A 53 -18.15 -39.10 15.96
CA PRO A 53 -17.65 -39.53 14.67
C PRO A 53 -16.38 -40.39 14.80
N CYS A 54 -15.98 -41.10 13.75
CA CYS A 54 -14.76 -41.93 13.68
C CYS A 54 -14.69 -43.17 14.59
N ARG A 55 -15.82 -43.66 15.13
CA ARG A 55 -15.82 -44.92 15.89
C ARG A 55 -15.54 -46.12 14.99
N LYS A 56 -14.76 -47.10 15.50
CA LYS A 56 -14.33 -48.33 14.80
C LYS A 56 -15.47 -49.17 14.19
N SER A 57 -16.72 -48.94 14.56
CA SER A 57 -17.90 -49.68 14.05
C SER A 57 -18.99 -48.77 13.45
N SER A 58 -18.75 -47.47 13.30
CA SER A 58 -19.73 -46.50 12.78
C SER A 58 -19.33 -46.06 11.38
N ASN A 59 -20.29 -45.94 10.47
CA ASN A 59 -20.09 -45.32 9.16
C ASN A 59 -20.62 -43.88 9.13
N PHE A 60 -20.27 -43.12 8.07
CA PHE A 60 -20.63 -41.71 7.96
C PHE A 60 -22.16 -41.49 7.94
N TYR A 61 -22.91 -42.33 7.21
CA TYR A 61 -24.36 -42.13 7.02
C TYR A 61 -25.17 -42.40 8.28
N GLU A 62 -24.82 -43.43 9.05
CA GLU A 62 -25.48 -43.74 10.31
C GLU A 62 -25.29 -42.61 11.32
N TRP A 63 -24.06 -42.10 11.42
CA TRP A 63 -23.78 -40.93 12.25
C TRP A 63 -24.51 -39.69 11.75
N TYR A 64 -24.47 -39.40 10.44
CA TYR A 64 -25.15 -38.23 9.85
C TYR A 64 -26.64 -38.27 10.18
N ARG A 65 -27.33 -39.39 9.98
CA ARG A 65 -28.77 -39.54 10.28
C ARG A 65 -29.07 -39.44 11.78
N ALA A 66 -28.18 -39.95 12.62
CA ALA A 66 -28.32 -39.83 14.07
C ALA A 66 -28.18 -38.37 14.51
N MET A 67 -27.19 -37.67 13.96
CA MET A 67 -26.87 -36.27 14.26
C MET A 67 -27.95 -35.31 13.74
N GLU A 68 -28.41 -35.50 12.51
CA GLU A 68 -29.44 -34.68 11.85
C GLU A 68 -30.73 -34.59 12.70
N LYS A 69 -31.12 -35.68 13.37
CA LYS A 69 -32.28 -35.74 14.25
C LYS A 69 -32.14 -34.91 15.53
N LYS A 70 -30.92 -34.56 15.93
CA LYS A 70 -30.62 -33.77 17.13
C LYS A 70 -30.33 -32.30 16.84
N LEU A 71 -30.00 -31.95 15.59
CA LEU A 71 -29.68 -30.59 15.20
C LEU A 71 -30.92 -29.71 15.04
N SER A 72 -30.76 -28.43 15.43
CA SER A 72 -31.69 -27.35 15.13
C SER A 72 -31.82 -27.13 13.61
N ARG A 73 -32.87 -26.44 13.14
CA ARG A 73 -33.05 -26.15 11.71
C ARG A 73 -31.85 -25.41 11.12
N ASP A 74 -31.27 -24.45 11.84
CA ASP A 74 -30.16 -23.63 11.36
C ASP A 74 -28.84 -24.41 11.32
N ASP A 75 -28.65 -25.34 12.26
CA ASP A 75 -27.45 -26.17 12.33
C ASP A 75 -27.41 -27.26 11.26
N ARG A 76 -28.58 -27.76 10.81
CA ARG A 76 -28.65 -28.79 9.75
C ARG A 76 -27.95 -28.36 8.48
N LYS A 77 -27.99 -27.07 8.13
CA LYS A 77 -27.33 -26.55 6.93
C LYS A 77 -25.82 -26.83 6.92
N ASN A 78 -25.13 -26.69 8.05
CA ASN A 78 -23.69 -27.01 8.11
C ASN A 78 -23.43 -28.52 8.01
N LEU A 79 -24.36 -29.34 8.53
CA LEU A 79 -24.27 -30.79 8.38
C LEU A 79 -24.48 -31.22 6.92
N ASP A 80 -25.39 -30.56 6.21
CA ASP A 80 -25.60 -30.74 4.78
C ASP A 80 -24.37 -30.31 3.98
N GLU A 81 -23.74 -29.17 4.32
CA GLU A 81 -22.47 -28.74 3.71
C GLU A 81 -21.35 -29.78 3.92
N ILE A 82 -21.28 -30.45 5.07
CA ILE A 82 -20.32 -31.54 5.30
C ILE A 82 -20.59 -32.71 4.36
N LYS A 83 -21.85 -33.15 4.25
CA LYS A 83 -22.24 -34.25 3.37
C LYS A 83 -22.04 -33.92 1.89
N ASP A 84 -22.38 -32.70 1.48
CA ASP A 84 -22.34 -32.26 0.09
C ASP A 84 -20.94 -31.87 -0.37
N SER A 85 -20.03 -31.59 0.58
CA SER A 85 -18.62 -31.33 0.26
C SER A 85 -17.87 -32.53 -0.33
N CYS A 86 -18.42 -33.75 -0.20
CA CYS A 86 -17.84 -34.94 -0.83
C CYS A 86 -18.30 -35.07 -2.28
N VAL A 87 -17.39 -34.71 -3.19
CA VAL A 87 -17.57 -34.83 -4.64
C VAL A 87 -16.35 -35.56 -5.20
N LYS A 88 -16.55 -36.51 -6.11
CA LYS A 88 -15.46 -37.24 -6.74
C LYS A 88 -14.95 -36.52 -7.99
N LEU A 89 -13.80 -36.97 -8.52
CA LEU A 89 -13.21 -36.42 -9.74
C LEU A 89 -14.10 -36.53 -10.99
N ASP A 90 -15.09 -37.43 -10.99
CA ASP A 90 -16.08 -37.61 -12.06
C ASP A 90 -17.33 -36.74 -11.88
N GLY A 91 -17.35 -35.86 -10.87
CA GLY A 91 -18.50 -35.02 -10.53
C GLY A 91 -19.63 -35.76 -9.82
N SER A 92 -19.47 -37.05 -9.53
CA SER A 92 -20.46 -37.79 -8.76
C SER A 92 -20.35 -37.44 -7.27
N HIS A 93 -21.50 -37.28 -6.61
CA HIS A 93 -21.53 -37.12 -5.16
C HIS A 93 -21.26 -38.46 -4.47
N CYS A 94 -20.47 -38.42 -3.39
CA CYS A 94 -20.17 -39.60 -2.58
C CYS A 94 -21.41 -40.21 -1.92
N SER A 95 -22.54 -39.47 -1.88
CA SER A 95 -23.86 -39.88 -1.38
C SER A 95 -24.38 -41.20 -1.97
N ARG A 96 -23.87 -41.59 -3.14
CA ARG A 96 -24.27 -42.79 -3.89
C ARG A 96 -23.28 -43.96 -3.77
N ASP A 97 -22.16 -43.77 -3.08
CA ASP A 97 -21.11 -44.78 -2.95
C ASP A 97 -21.21 -45.57 -1.63
N THR A 98 -20.87 -46.86 -1.70
CA THR A 98 -20.81 -47.78 -0.56
C THR A 98 -19.54 -47.62 0.28
N GLU A 99 -18.54 -46.86 -0.16
CA GLU A 99 -17.27 -46.78 0.57
C GLU A 99 -17.39 -46.03 1.90
N LEU A 100 -18.12 -44.90 1.92
CA LEU A 100 -18.51 -44.20 3.15
C LEU A 100 -19.50 -44.99 4.03
N SER A 101 -20.01 -46.12 3.54
CA SER A 101 -20.80 -47.07 4.33
C SER A 101 -19.96 -48.14 5.03
N LYS A 102 -18.71 -48.37 4.57
CA LYS A 102 -17.73 -49.28 5.17
C LYS A 102 -16.77 -48.59 6.14
N GLY A 103 -16.52 -47.30 5.95
CA GLY A 103 -15.62 -46.48 6.77
C GLY A 103 -15.92 -44.99 6.68
N TRP A 104 -15.07 -44.16 7.29
CA TRP A 104 -15.23 -42.69 7.28
C TRP A 104 -14.42 -42.00 6.20
N CYS A 105 -13.29 -42.58 5.82
CA CYS A 105 -12.33 -42.01 4.87
C CYS A 105 -12.11 -43.01 3.75
N TYR A 106 -11.88 -42.50 2.54
CA TYR A 106 -11.45 -43.31 1.41
C TYR A 106 -9.95 -43.67 1.55
N TYR A 107 -9.53 -44.73 0.86
CA TYR A 107 -8.12 -45.13 0.66
C TYR A 107 -7.27 -45.16 1.95
N ASP A 108 -7.70 -45.94 2.95
CA ASP A 108 -7.00 -46.13 4.23
C ASP A 108 -6.67 -44.83 5.00
N GLY A 109 -7.36 -43.73 4.69
CA GLY A 109 -7.27 -42.47 5.44
C GLY A 109 -7.69 -42.67 6.90
N GLU A 110 -6.99 -42.01 7.81
CA GLU A 110 -7.30 -42.08 9.23
C GLU A 110 -8.37 -41.06 9.61
N CYS A 111 -9.42 -41.51 10.30
CA CYS A 111 -10.50 -40.64 10.75
C CYS A 111 -10.17 -40.07 12.13
N HIS A 112 -10.11 -38.75 12.20
CA HIS A 112 -9.94 -37.98 13.42
C HIS A 112 -11.20 -37.16 13.70
N VAL A 113 -11.39 -36.82 14.98
CA VAL A 113 -12.50 -35.98 15.41
C VAL A 113 -12.00 -34.55 15.60
N ARG A 114 -12.71 -33.57 15.02
CA ARG A 114 -12.45 -32.14 15.23
C ARG A 114 -13.69 -31.42 15.73
N VAL A 115 -13.49 -30.31 16.43
CA VAL A 115 -14.58 -29.44 16.87
C VAL A 115 -14.87 -28.39 15.79
N GLU A 116 -16.10 -28.35 15.29
CA GLU A 116 -16.57 -27.32 14.35
C GLU A 116 -17.66 -26.45 15.00
N LYS A 117 -17.63 -25.15 14.68
CA LYS A 117 -18.65 -24.19 15.13
C LYS A 117 -19.72 -24.06 14.05
N PHE A 118 -20.97 -24.29 14.42
CA PHE A 118 -22.10 -24.19 13.51
C PHE A 118 -22.74 -22.80 13.57
N GLN A 119 -23.67 -22.53 12.65
CA GLN A 119 -24.34 -21.22 12.50
C GLN A 119 -25.07 -20.76 13.76
N SER A 120 -25.62 -21.66 14.58
CA SER A 120 -26.22 -21.31 15.89
C SER A 120 -25.20 -20.82 16.93
N GLY A 121 -23.91 -20.90 16.64
CA GLY A 121 -22.82 -20.62 17.57
C GLY A 121 -22.47 -21.80 18.48
N LYS A 122 -23.23 -22.90 18.42
CA LYS A 122 -22.91 -24.15 19.12
C LYS A 122 -21.72 -24.84 18.47
N LEU A 123 -20.95 -25.53 19.31
CA LEU A 123 -19.84 -26.37 18.89
C LEU A 123 -20.36 -27.80 18.70
N TYR A 124 -19.81 -28.52 17.73
CA TYR A 124 -20.15 -29.91 17.43
C TYR A 124 -18.90 -30.69 17.07
N LEU A 125 -18.90 -31.99 17.34
CA LEU A 125 -17.85 -32.89 16.87
C LEU A 125 -18.14 -33.27 15.42
N ALA A 126 -17.19 -33.04 14.54
CA ALA A 126 -17.25 -33.38 13.13
C ALA A 126 -16.11 -34.34 12.76
N PRO A 127 -16.33 -35.27 11.81
CA PRO A 127 -15.27 -36.12 11.27
C PRO A 127 -14.27 -35.29 10.45
N PHE A 128 -13.02 -35.72 10.46
CA PHE A 128 -11.96 -35.22 9.61
C PHE A 128 -11.08 -36.38 9.18
N CYS A 129 -10.77 -36.48 7.88
CA CYS A 129 -9.91 -37.52 7.36
C CYS A 129 -8.50 -36.99 7.13
N GLU A 130 -7.53 -37.65 7.74
CA GLU A 130 -6.11 -37.48 7.44
C GLU A 130 -5.71 -38.47 6.34
N CYS A 131 -5.43 -37.91 5.16
CA CYS A 131 -5.14 -38.69 3.96
C CYS A 131 -3.69 -39.18 3.96
N LYS A 132 -3.49 -40.46 3.64
CA LYS A 132 -2.15 -41.09 3.58
C LYS A 132 -1.64 -41.16 2.15
N GLY A 133 -0.78 -40.22 1.75
CA GLY A 133 -0.16 -40.23 0.43
C GLY A 133 -0.48 -38.96 -0.36
N VAL A 134 -0.93 -39.13 -1.61
CA VAL A 134 -1.23 -38.03 -2.56
C VAL A 134 -2.73 -37.72 -2.69
N GLU A 135 -3.55 -38.42 -1.92
CA GLU A 135 -4.99 -38.27 -1.82
C GLU A 135 -5.35 -36.93 -1.17
N SER A 136 -6.51 -36.40 -1.55
CA SER A 136 -6.99 -35.11 -1.04
C SER A 136 -8.51 -35.11 -0.94
N GLY A 137 -9.07 -34.07 -0.34
CA GLY A 137 -10.51 -33.93 -0.11
C GLY A 137 -10.88 -34.11 1.36
N ARG A 138 -12.13 -33.81 1.71
CA ARG A 138 -12.57 -33.83 3.12
C ARG A 138 -12.63 -35.25 3.69
N PHE A 139 -12.83 -36.22 2.81
CA PHE A 139 -12.92 -37.65 3.08
C PHE A 139 -11.82 -38.46 2.36
N CYS A 140 -10.79 -37.80 1.83
CA CYS A 140 -9.77 -38.41 0.96
C CYS A 140 -10.35 -39.00 -0.34
N GLU A 141 -11.48 -38.46 -0.80
CA GLU A 141 -12.25 -38.94 -1.96
C GLU A 141 -11.54 -38.71 -3.30
N TYR A 142 -10.53 -37.85 -3.35
CA TYR A 142 -9.71 -37.62 -4.53
C TYR A 142 -8.44 -38.46 -4.47
N HIS A 143 -8.48 -39.66 -5.05
CA HIS A 143 -7.29 -40.49 -5.21
C HIS A 143 -6.54 -40.14 -6.49
N ARG A 144 -5.33 -39.64 -6.32
CA ARG A 144 -4.39 -39.44 -7.42
C ARG A 144 -3.52 -40.68 -7.53
N LYS A 145 -3.39 -41.22 -8.75
CA LYS A 145 -2.45 -42.32 -9.00
C LYS A 145 -1.02 -41.79 -9.08
N ASP A 146 -0.87 -40.50 -9.38
CA ASP A 146 0.40 -39.83 -9.58
C ASP A 146 0.26 -38.34 -9.19
N ALA A 147 1.27 -37.77 -8.53
CA ALA A 147 1.27 -36.38 -8.08
C ALA A 147 1.12 -35.36 -9.23
N CYS A 148 1.48 -35.77 -10.45
CA CYS A 148 1.26 -34.99 -11.67
C CYS A 148 -0.23 -34.87 -12.07
N ASP A 149 -1.12 -35.67 -11.51
CA ASP A 149 -2.56 -35.54 -11.76
C ASP A 149 -3.12 -34.26 -11.11
N PRO A 150 -3.97 -33.49 -11.80
CA PRO A 150 -4.58 -32.27 -11.26
C PRO A 150 -5.53 -32.58 -10.11
N THR A 151 -5.44 -31.78 -9.04
CA THR A 151 -6.41 -31.76 -7.93
C THR A 151 -7.78 -31.28 -8.42
N ALA A 152 -8.81 -31.48 -7.61
CA ALA A 152 -10.16 -31.01 -7.93
C ALA A 152 -10.24 -29.48 -8.10
N ILE A 153 -9.45 -28.74 -7.32
CA ILE A 153 -9.35 -27.27 -7.41
C ILE A 153 -8.61 -26.87 -8.70
N GLU A 154 -7.47 -27.52 -8.99
CA GLU A 154 -6.69 -27.29 -10.21
C GLU A 154 -7.51 -27.58 -11.48
N LYS A 155 -8.34 -28.63 -11.48
CA LYS A 155 -9.27 -28.92 -12.59
C LYS A 155 -10.29 -27.81 -12.82
N GLN A 156 -10.80 -27.17 -11.77
CA GLN A 156 -11.71 -26.02 -11.90
C GLN A 156 -11.00 -24.81 -12.51
N SER A 157 -9.70 -24.67 -12.25
CA SER A 157 -8.83 -23.67 -12.87
C SER A 157 -8.32 -24.07 -14.26
N GLY A 158 -8.76 -25.21 -14.82
CA GLY A 158 -8.40 -25.67 -16.16
C GLY A 158 -7.04 -26.38 -16.27
N VAL A 159 -6.43 -26.76 -15.15
CA VAL A 159 -5.17 -27.49 -15.14
C VAL A 159 -5.44 -28.98 -15.42
N THR A 160 -4.72 -29.51 -16.40
CA THR A 160 -4.65 -30.91 -16.79
C THR A 160 -3.27 -31.48 -16.50
N ARG A 161 -3.12 -32.80 -16.59
CA ARG A 161 -1.81 -33.45 -16.40
C ARG A 161 -0.80 -32.98 -17.44
N GLU A 162 -1.28 -32.73 -18.65
CA GLU A 162 -0.48 -32.33 -19.80
C GLU A 162 -0.05 -30.86 -19.73
N ASN A 163 -0.90 -29.98 -19.18
CA ASN A 163 -0.63 -28.53 -19.14
C ASN A 163 -0.03 -28.04 -17.79
N ARG A 164 0.28 -28.98 -16.87
CA ARG A 164 0.87 -28.69 -15.55
C ARG A 164 2.25 -27.99 -15.63
N CYS A 165 2.99 -28.26 -16.70
CA CYS A 165 4.33 -27.71 -16.97
C CYS A 165 4.29 -26.71 -18.13
N THR A 166 3.34 -25.77 -18.06
CA THR A 166 2.85 -24.78 -19.06
C THR A 166 1.66 -25.23 -19.90
N SER A 167 0.84 -24.24 -20.26
CA SER A 167 -0.26 -24.34 -21.24
C SER A 167 0.21 -24.71 -22.65
N LEU A 168 1.50 -24.54 -22.95
CA LEU A 168 2.12 -24.85 -24.25
C LEU A 168 2.82 -26.21 -24.29
N HIS A 169 2.77 -26.98 -23.19
CA HIS A 169 3.45 -28.28 -23.07
C HIS A 169 4.98 -28.18 -23.23
N ASN A 170 5.60 -27.12 -22.72
CA ASN A 170 7.05 -26.89 -22.78
C ASN A 170 7.86 -27.78 -21.82
N GLY A 171 7.23 -28.76 -21.19
CA GLY A 171 7.87 -29.69 -20.29
C GLY A 171 6.95 -30.85 -19.92
N ARG A 172 7.54 -31.90 -19.36
CA ARG A 172 6.84 -33.09 -18.87
C ARG A 172 6.79 -33.06 -17.35
N CYS A 173 5.61 -33.28 -16.77
CA CYS A 173 5.54 -33.48 -15.33
C CYS A 173 6.10 -34.86 -14.95
N ILE A 174 6.99 -34.87 -13.96
CA ILE A 174 7.55 -36.05 -13.30
C ILE A 174 7.24 -35.99 -11.80
N ALA A 175 7.10 -37.14 -11.15
CA ALA A 175 6.76 -37.21 -9.74
C ALA A 175 7.76 -38.06 -8.93
N PRO A 176 9.04 -37.64 -8.82
CA PRO A 176 9.99 -38.33 -7.94
C PRO A 176 9.49 -38.23 -6.49
N GLU A 177 9.39 -39.37 -5.81
CA GLU A 177 8.96 -39.46 -4.40
C GLU A 177 7.57 -38.85 -4.10
N GLY A 178 6.70 -38.72 -5.10
CA GLY A 178 5.34 -38.19 -4.93
C GLY A 178 5.24 -36.65 -4.95
N ILE A 179 6.30 -35.94 -5.33
CA ILE A 179 6.31 -34.49 -5.50
C ILE A 179 6.25 -34.16 -7.00
N ALA A 180 5.28 -33.36 -7.44
CA ALA A 180 5.17 -32.96 -8.84
C ALA A 180 6.23 -31.93 -9.23
N LEU A 181 7.10 -32.27 -10.18
CA LEU A 181 8.16 -31.42 -10.75
C LEU A 181 8.06 -31.38 -12.28
N CYS A 182 8.48 -30.29 -12.89
CA CYS A 182 8.50 -30.15 -14.35
C CYS A 182 9.89 -30.40 -14.93
N ASP A 183 10.00 -31.44 -15.76
CA ASP A 183 11.16 -31.72 -16.62
C ASP A 183 11.01 -30.94 -17.92
N CYS A 184 11.68 -29.80 -18.01
CA CYS A 184 11.52 -28.88 -19.14
C CYS A 184 12.15 -29.41 -20.43
N PHE A 185 11.45 -29.16 -21.54
CA PHE A 185 11.96 -29.44 -22.87
C PHE A 185 13.18 -28.57 -23.20
N PRO A 186 14.00 -28.96 -24.21
CA PRO A 186 15.13 -28.14 -24.61
C PRO A 186 14.68 -26.70 -24.83
N ASP A 187 15.48 -25.77 -24.34
CA ASP A 187 15.30 -24.32 -24.47
C ASP A 187 14.22 -23.70 -23.55
N TYR A 188 13.73 -24.43 -22.55
CA TYR A 188 12.82 -23.90 -21.55
C TYR A 188 13.33 -24.10 -20.12
N VAL A 189 13.11 -23.10 -19.27
CA VAL A 189 13.52 -23.06 -17.86
C VAL A 189 12.42 -22.43 -16.99
N GLY A 190 12.53 -22.61 -15.67
CA GLY A 190 11.55 -22.16 -14.68
C GLY A 190 10.89 -23.33 -13.96
N GLU A 191 10.10 -23.03 -12.92
CA GLU A 191 9.39 -24.07 -12.14
C GLU A 191 8.28 -24.76 -12.94
N HIS A 192 7.71 -24.04 -13.93
CA HIS A 192 6.69 -24.56 -14.82
C HIS A 192 7.14 -24.61 -16.29
N CYS A 193 8.41 -24.37 -16.62
CA CYS A 193 8.92 -24.27 -18.00
C CYS A 193 8.36 -23.08 -18.81
N GLU A 194 8.04 -21.99 -18.12
CA GLU A 194 7.41 -20.79 -18.65
C GLU A 194 8.37 -19.86 -19.40
N THR A 195 9.67 -19.97 -19.14
CA THR A 195 10.68 -19.08 -19.73
C THR A 195 11.40 -19.81 -20.86
N TYR A 196 11.38 -19.25 -22.07
CA TYR A 196 12.22 -19.73 -23.17
C TYR A 196 13.66 -19.21 -22.98
N ASP A 197 14.59 -20.13 -22.76
CA ASP A 197 16.03 -19.87 -22.66
C ASP A 197 16.80 -20.83 -23.59
N PRO A 198 17.19 -20.38 -24.79
CA PRO A 198 17.94 -21.21 -25.75
C PRO A 198 19.36 -21.57 -25.27
N CYS A 199 19.83 -21.00 -24.17
CA CYS A 199 21.10 -21.33 -23.55
C CYS A 199 20.99 -22.34 -22.40
N ALA A 200 19.78 -22.81 -22.06
CA ALA A 200 19.53 -23.71 -20.93
C ALA A 200 20.36 -25.01 -20.95
N ARG A 201 20.69 -25.52 -22.14
CA ARG A 201 21.52 -26.73 -22.32
C ARG A 201 22.98 -26.44 -22.66
N ASN A 202 23.38 -25.18 -22.60
CA ASN A 202 24.62 -24.64 -23.13
C ASN A 202 25.01 -25.29 -24.48
N PRO A 203 24.30 -24.94 -25.58
CA PRO A 203 24.57 -25.50 -26.90
C PRO A 203 25.96 -25.12 -27.46
N CYS A 204 26.68 -24.20 -26.82
CA CYS A 204 28.00 -23.73 -27.21
C CYS A 204 29.16 -24.64 -26.77
N GLY A 205 28.86 -25.68 -25.98
CA GLY A 205 29.87 -26.59 -25.44
C GLY A 205 30.49 -26.11 -24.12
N LYS A 206 31.28 -26.97 -23.48
CA LYS A 206 31.73 -26.76 -22.09
C LYS A 206 32.69 -25.58 -21.89
N SER A 207 33.44 -25.19 -22.92
CA SER A 207 34.45 -24.13 -22.90
C SER A 207 33.98 -22.80 -23.51
N SER A 208 32.69 -22.69 -23.85
CA SER A 208 32.11 -21.50 -24.46
C SER A 208 30.91 -21.01 -23.67
N GLU A 209 30.74 -19.70 -23.61
CA GLU A 209 29.62 -19.05 -22.94
C GLU A 209 28.49 -18.78 -23.93
N CYS A 210 27.27 -19.20 -23.59
CA CYS A 210 26.08 -18.99 -24.42
C CYS A 210 25.32 -17.75 -23.95
N VAL A 211 24.96 -16.88 -24.89
CA VAL A 211 24.15 -15.68 -24.64
C VAL A 211 22.87 -15.75 -25.45
N ALA A 212 21.71 -15.76 -24.78
CA ALA A 212 20.40 -15.70 -25.42
C ALA A 212 20.17 -14.29 -26.01
N ILE A 213 19.67 -14.23 -27.25
CA ILE A 213 19.35 -13.01 -27.99
C ILE A 213 17.83 -12.82 -27.94
N PRO A 214 17.32 -11.69 -27.40
CA PRO A 214 15.89 -11.40 -27.36
C PRO A 214 15.26 -11.28 -28.76
N ASP A 215 14.04 -11.80 -28.88
CA ASP A 215 13.29 -12.03 -30.12
C ASP A 215 12.82 -10.75 -30.86
N GLU A 216 13.06 -9.55 -30.31
CA GLU A 216 12.66 -8.26 -30.91
C GLU A 216 13.38 -7.96 -32.24
N THR A 217 14.39 -8.75 -32.60
CA THR A 217 15.14 -8.61 -33.86
C THR A 217 14.74 -9.64 -34.93
N ALA A 218 13.79 -10.54 -34.66
CA ALA A 218 13.36 -11.57 -35.60
C ALA A 218 12.41 -10.99 -36.67
N VAL A 219 12.99 -10.59 -37.80
CA VAL A 219 12.23 -10.37 -39.03
C VAL A 219 11.58 -11.69 -39.44
N ARG A 220 10.24 -11.73 -39.46
CA ARG A 220 9.46 -12.87 -39.96
C ARG A 220 9.86 -13.21 -41.40
N GLY A 221 10.43 -14.38 -41.61
CA GLY A 221 10.56 -14.95 -42.95
C GLY A 221 11.73 -15.91 -43.18
N ASP A 222 12.69 -16.03 -42.26
CA ASP A 222 13.85 -16.89 -42.50
C ASP A 222 13.93 -18.07 -41.52
N LEU A 223 14.04 -19.27 -42.08
CA LEU A 223 14.03 -20.57 -41.40
C LEU A 223 15.36 -20.88 -40.67
N SER A 224 16.04 -19.87 -40.13
CA SER A 224 17.36 -20.04 -39.49
C SER A 224 17.74 -19.03 -38.39
N VAL A 225 16.78 -18.26 -37.84
CA VAL A 225 17.10 -17.26 -36.80
C VAL A 225 17.33 -17.96 -35.46
N GLN A 226 18.61 -18.20 -35.16
CA GLN A 226 19.07 -18.77 -33.90
C GLN A 226 18.99 -17.69 -32.81
N SER A 227 18.21 -17.96 -31.78
CA SER A 227 17.92 -17.08 -30.63
C SER A 227 19.06 -17.00 -29.60
N TYR A 228 20.28 -17.45 -29.95
CA TYR A 228 21.43 -17.44 -29.05
C TYR A 228 22.74 -17.29 -29.84
N ARG A 229 23.80 -16.86 -29.15
CA ARG A 229 25.16 -16.70 -29.68
C ARG A 229 26.18 -17.27 -28.71
N CYS A 230 27.25 -17.85 -29.25
CA CYS A 230 28.35 -18.40 -28.49
C CYS A 230 29.54 -17.43 -28.44
N LEU A 231 30.03 -17.17 -27.23
CA LEU A 231 31.27 -16.44 -26.96
C LEU A 231 32.38 -17.47 -26.70
N CYS A 232 33.40 -17.44 -27.54
CA CYS A 232 34.47 -18.44 -27.55
C CYS A 232 35.80 -17.74 -27.18
N GLY A 233 36.51 -18.26 -26.17
CA GLY A 233 37.83 -17.76 -25.76
C GLY A 233 38.93 -18.19 -26.75
N MET A 234 39.96 -17.36 -26.96
CA MET A 234 41.07 -17.67 -27.87
C MET A 234 42.09 -18.69 -27.30
N SER A 235 41.77 -19.47 -26.26
CA SER A 235 42.77 -20.28 -25.55
C SER A 235 42.44 -21.75 -25.28
N GLU A 236 41.46 -22.36 -25.92
CA GLU A 236 41.27 -23.82 -25.82
C GLU A 236 40.91 -24.41 -27.18
N ASP A 237 41.52 -25.57 -27.48
CA ASP A 237 41.17 -26.38 -28.65
C ASP A 237 39.70 -26.79 -28.53
N ILE A 238 38.83 -26.06 -29.24
CA ILE A 238 37.39 -26.36 -29.34
C ILE A 238 37.27 -27.72 -30.02
N ASP A 239 36.60 -28.67 -29.36
CA ASP A 239 36.41 -30.05 -29.83
C ASP A 239 35.90 -30.06 -31.29
N THR A 240 36.78 -30.42 -32.23
CA THR A 240 36.66 -30.18 -33.68
C THR A 240 35.69 -31.14 -34.40
N GLN A 241 34.76 -31.77 -33.69
CA GLN A 241 33.90 -32.82 -34.26
C GLN A 241 32.49 -32.37 -34.65
N SER A 242 32.16 -31.08 -34.56
CA SER A 242 30.86 -30.58 -35.02
C SER A 242 31.00 -29.29 -35.80
N ALA A 243 30.93 -29.41 -37.13
CA ALA A 243 30.90 -28.29 -38.09
C ALA A 243 29.78 -27.25 -37.83
N ALA A 244 28.88 -27.50 -36.89
CA ALA A 244 27.84 -26.57 -36.44
C ALA A 244 28.31 -25.54 -35.39
N VAL A 245 29.47 -25.75 -34.73
CA VAL A 245 30.00 -24.84 -33.69
C VAL A 245 30.88 -23.75 -34.30
N GLU A 246 31.65 -24.07 -35.33
CA GLU A 246 32.59 -23.14 -35.98
C GLU A 246 31.87 -21.96 -36.67
N ALA A 247 30.62 -22.16 -37.12
CA ALA A 247 29.79 -21.11 -37.73
C ALA A 247 29.07 -20.19 -36.72
N ARG A 248 29.21 -20.42 -35.41
CA ARG A 248 28.43 -19.73 -34.36
C ARG A 248 29.27 -18.99 -33.30
N CYS A 249 30.60 -19.07 -33.40
CA CYS A 249 31.52 -18.36 -32.51
C CYS A 249 31.72 -16.91 -32.98
N VAL A 250 31.42 -15.94 -32.11
CA VAL A 250 31.96 -14.59 -32.25
C VAL A 250 33.26 -14.51 -31.47
N TYR A 251 34.37 -14.52 -32.20
CA TYR A 251 35.69 -14.27 -31.64
C TYR A 251 35.82 -12.78 -31.32
N THR A 252 36.05 -12.45 -30.05
CA THR A 252 36.23 -11.06 -29.64
C THR A 252 37.66 -10.59 -29.94
N GLY A 253 37.84 -9.79 -30.99
CA GLY A 253 39.02 -8.92 -31.13
C GLY A 253 39.40 -8.47 -32.54
N THR A 254 39.42 -7.15 -32.80
CA THR A 254 40.48 -6.46 -33.57
C THR A 254 40.63 -5.01 -33.05
N GLY A 255 41.86 -4.58 -32.72
CA GLY A 255 42.16 -3.20 -32.27
C GLY A 255 43.31 -3.01 -31.25
N ASN A 256 44.52 -3.48 -31.60
CA ASN A 256 45.85 -3.10 -31.09
C ASN A 256 46.09 -2.72 -29.60
N CYS A 257 46.10 -3.72 -28.70
CA CYS A 257 46.72 -3.64 -27.34
C CYS A 257 48.26 -3.62 -27.35
N SER A 258 48.86 -3.07 -28.40
CA SER A 258 50.30 -2.91 -28.59
C SER A 258 50.57 -1.59 -29.28
N LEU A 259 50.74 -0.52 -28.51
CA LEU A 259 51.21 0.73 -29.09
C LEU A 259 52.70 0.65 -29.40
N SER A 260 52.97 0.65 -30.70
CA SER A 260 54.23 0.91 -31.40
C SER A 260 55.26 -0.24 -31.47
N LYS A 261 55.89 -0.31 -32.66
CA LYS A 261 56.92 -1.23 -33.17
C LYS A 261 58.17 -1.41 -32.27
N HIS A 262 58.19 -0.82 -31.08
CA HIS A 262 59.31 -0.90 -30.12
C HIS A 262 58.92 -1.25 -28.68
N ARG A 263 57.65 -1.54 -28.33
CA ARG A 263 57.31 -2.07 -27.00
C ARG A 263 56.28 -3.21 -27.05
N LYS A 264 56.78 -4.43 -26.86
CA LYS A 264 55.99 -5.66 -26.64
C LYS A 264 55.43 -5.74 -25.20
N LYS A 265 54.75 -4.70 -24.70
CA LYS A 265 54.15 -4.73 -23.34
C LYS A 265 52.74 -4.15 -23.35
N ASN A 266 51.88 -4.80 -22.56
CA ASN A 266 50.51 -4.41 -22.29
C ASN A 266 50.44 -2.97 -21.73
N PRO A 267 49.65 -2.06 -22.34
CA PRO A 267 49.51 -0.68 -21.88
C PRO A 267 48.76 -0.53 -20.54
N CYS A 268 48.06 -1.58 -20.10
CA CYS A 268 47.24 -1.58 -18.89
C CYS A 268 47.98 -1.98 -17.62
N ASN A 269 49.32 -1.92 -17.61
CA ASN A 269 50.19 -2.27 -16.48
C ASN A 269 49.78 -3.61 -15.80
N ARG A 270 49.03 -3.53 -14.68
CA ARG A 270 48.43 -4.67 -13.96
C ARG A 270 46.95 -4.82 -14.29
N GLY A 271 46.65 -5.11 -15.56
CA GLY A 271 45.28 -5.21 -16.04
C GLY A 271 45.19 -5.67 -17.48
N GLU A 272 44.01 -6.10 -17.91
CA GLU A 272 43.72 -6.56 -19.26
C GLU A 272 43.28 -5.39 -20.16
N CYS A 273 43.58 -5.46 -21.46
CA CYS A 273 43.30 -4.39 -22.43
C CYS A 273 42.12 -4.77 -23.34
N LEU A 274 41.15 -3.88 -23.50
CA LEU A 274 39.96 -4.04 -24.34
C LEU A 274 39.82 -2.88 -25.35
N SER A 275 39.46 -3.12 -26.61
CA SER A 275 39.32 -2.05 -27.61
C SER A 275 38.01 -1.25 -27.50
N CYS A 276 38.04 0.02 -27.93
CA CYS A 276 36.92 0.97 -27.78
C CYS A 276 36.04 1.17 -29.03
N GLN A 277 36.40 0.63 -30.20
CA GLN A 277 35.62 0.80 -31.44
C GLN A 277 35.31 -0.53 -32.14
N HIS A 278 34.04 -0.72 -32.48
CA HIS A 278 33.54 -1.56 -33.57
C HIS A 278 32.96 -0.61 -34.64
N PRO A 279 33.30 -0.76 -35.93
CA PRO A 279 32.68 0.04 -36.98
C PRO A 279 31.28 -0.50 -37.27
N GLU A 280 30.33 0.42 -37.36
CA GLU A 280 28.92 0.27 -37.78
C GLU A 280 27.85 0.09 -36.68
N LYS A 281 27.02 1.14 -36.61
CA LYS A 281 25.74 1.32 -35.89
C LYS A 281 25.82 1.75 -34.42
N GLY A 282 26.24 3.00 -34.23
CA GLY A 282 25.28 4.11 -34.05
C GLY A 282 24.39 4.19 -32.81
N ASP A 283 24.18 3.13 -32.02
CA ASP A 283 23.43 3.21 -30.76
C ASP A 283 24.08 2.38 -29.63
N VAL A 284 24.30 3.12 -28.54
CA VAL A 284 25.23 2.96 -27.42
C VAL A 284 25.08 1.70 -26.54
N LEU A 285 26.15 0.92 -26.43
CA LEU A 285 26.75 0.58 -25.12
C LEU A 285 28.19 1.13 -25.15
N LYS A 286 28.36 2.40 -24.76
CA LYS A 286 29.68 3.07 -24.64
C LYS A 286 30.45 2.35 -23.52
N LEU A 287 31.19 1.31 -23.88
CA LEU A 287 32.12 0.65 -22.97
C LEU A 287 33.31 1.56 -22.62
N CYS A 288 33.57 2.61 -23.41
CA CYS A 288 34.67 3.54 -23.20
C CYS A 288 34.16 4.98 -22.98
N THR A 289 34.71 5.66 -21.99
CA THR A 289 34.60 7.10 -21.77
C THR A 289 35.18 7.89 -22.95
N ASP A 290 34.84 9.17 -23.07
CA ASP A 290 35.30 10.03 -24.17
C ASP A 290 36.84 10.19 -24.20
N SER A 291 37.53 9.95 -23.08
CA SER A 291 38.99 9.85 -23.02
C SER A 291 39.51 8.50 -23.56
N GLU A 292 38.92 7.38 -23.15
CA GLU A 292 39.32 6.03 -23.58
C GLU A 292 39.07 5.80 -25.09
N GLN A 293 38.05 6.46 -25.65
CA GLN A 293 37.81 6.45 -27.11
C GLN A 293 38.92 7.11 -27.92
N LYS A 294 39.65 8.08 -27.36
CA LYS A 294 40.81 8.71 -28.03
C LYS A 294 42.01 7.77 -28.07
N ASP A 295 42.16 6.94 -27.05
CA ASP A 295 43.25 5.96 -26.94
C ASP A 295 42.96 4.67 -27.71
N GLY A 296 41.68 4.40 -28.00
CA GLY A 296 41.23 3.25 -28.78
C GLY A 296 41.10 1.96 -27.96
N PHE A 297 41.39 2.00 -26.66
CA PHE A 297 41.27 0.89 -25.73
C PHE A 297 40.95 1.37 -24.30
N ARG A 298 40.43 0.47 -23.46
CA ARG A 298 40.24 0.63 -22.01
C ARG A 298 40.93 -0.51 -21.27
N CYS A 299 41.31 -0.26 -20.03
CA CYS A 299 41.93 -1.28 -19.18
C CYS A 299 40.95 -1.83 -18.13
N ILE A 300 40.94 -3.15 -17.95
CA ILE A 300 40.35 -3.83 -16.80
C ILE A 300 41.48 -4.11 -15.82
N CYS A 301 41.46 -3.42 -14.68
CA CYS A 301 42.53 -3.54 -13.69
C CYS A 301 42.37 -4.80 -12.82
N GLU A 302 43.50 -5.40 -12.44
CA GLU A 302 43.55 -6.39 -11.37
C GLU A 302 42.99 -5.79 -10.06
N PRO A 303 42.42 -6.61 -9.17
CA PRO A 303 41.95 -6.17 -7.87
C PRO A 303 43.03 -5.38 -7.11
N GLY A 304 42.70 -4.17 -6.67
CA GLY A 304 43.64 -3.29 -5.98
C GLY A 304 44.35 -2.27 -6.87
N PHE A 305 43.90 -2.03 -8.11
CA PHE A 305 44.38 -0.93 -8.99
C PHE A 305 43.24 -0.11 -9.58
N LYS A 306 43.43 1.21 -9.72
CA LYS A 306 42.44 2.16 -10.23
C LYS A 306 42.55 2.31 -11.77
N PRO A 307 41.43 2.39 -12.50
CA PRO A 307 41.41 2.78 -13.91
C PRO A 307 41.89 4.23 -14.09
N PRO A 308 42.32 4.68 -15.29
CA PRO A 308 42.14 4.03 -16.60
C PRO A 308 43.31 3.15 -17.10
N TYR A 309 44.51 3.22 -16.49
CA TYR A 309 45.69 2.43 -16.93
C TYR A 309 46.26 1.50 -15.84
N CYS A 310 45.53 1.31 -14.74
CA CYS A 310 45.90 0.39 -13.66
C CYS A 310 47.27 0.69 -13.02
N GLU A 311 47.61 1.97 -12.96
CA GLU A 311 48.89 2.47 -12.42
C GLU A 311 48.83 2.71 -10.92
N ALA A 312 47.75 3.33 -10.44
CA ALA A 312 47.58 3.69 -9.05
C ALA A 312 46.91 2.55 -8.27
N PRO A 313 47.36 2.22 -7.05
CA PRO A 313 46.67 1.26 -6.21
C PRO A 313 45.26 1.76 -5.85
N ALA A 314 44.28 0.87 -5.95
CA ALA A 314 42.95 1.06 -5.40
C ALA A 314 43.00 0.80 -3.89
N ASP A 315 42.43 1.74 -3.13
CA ASP A 315 42.10 1.50 -1.73
C ASP A 315 40.79 0.72 -1.65
N ALA A 316 40.50 0.16 -0.47
CA ALA A 316 39.32 -0.64 -0.25
C ALA A 316 37.99 0.12 -0.41
N CYS A 317 38.01 1.46 -0.50
CA CYS A 317 36.80 2.25 -0.76
C CYS A 317 36.47 2.38 -2.24
N PHE A 318 37.36 1.94 -3.13
CA PHE A 318 37.08 1.89 -4.56
C PHE A 318 35.96 0.87 -4.84
N ASN A 319 34.79 1.34 -5.29
CA ASN A 319 33.55 0.56 -5.45
C ASN A 319 33.00 -0.07 -4.15
N HIS A 320 33.07 0.66 -3.04
CA HIS A 320 32.52 0.20 -1.76
C HIS A 320 31.02 -0.15 -1.82
N LEU A 321 30.59 -1.09 -0.97
CA LEU A 321 29.18 -1.50 -0.84
C LEU A 321 28.40 -0.74 0.24
N CYS A 322 28.95 0.35 0.80
CA CYS A 322 28.20 1.17 1.75
C CYS A 322 26.91 1.71 1.12
N ILE A 323 25.77 1.46 1.76
CA ILE A 323 24.45 1.88 1.28
C ILE A 323 23.84 2.99 2.15
N ASN A 324 22.65 3.47 1.77
CA ASN A 324 21.89 4.50 2.50
C ASN A 324 22.66 5.82 2.73
N GLY A 325 23.58 6.16 1.81
CA GLY A 325 24.35 7.41 1.86
C GLY A 325 25.48 7.40 2.90
N ALA A 326 25.89 6.22 3.37
CA ALA A 326 27.04 6.08 4.26
C ALA A 326 28.37 6.43 3.57
N GLN A 327 29.30 6.97 4.36
CA GLN A 327 30.63 7.34 3.88
C GLN A 327 31.60 6.18 4.06
N CYS A 328 32.25 5.74 2.99
CA CYS A 328 33.30 4.73 3.09
C CYS A 328 34.60 5.31 3.69
N VAL A 329 35.22 4.56 4.59
CA VAL A 329 36.52 4.86 5.18
C VAL A 329 37.45 3.66 5.03
N ALA A 330 38.50 3.80 4.23
CA ALA A 330 39.47 2.73 4.02
C ALA A 330 40.27 2.49 5.31
N LYS A 331 40.30 1.24 5.78
CA LYS A 331 41.09 0.80 6.95
C LYS A 331 42.41 0.17 6.52
N SER A 332 42.39 -0.53 5.39
CA SER A 332 43.55 -1.12 4.74
C SER A 332 43.35 -1.12 3.21
N PRO A 333 44.33 -1.57 2.41
CA PRO A 333 44.17 -1.70 0.96
C PRO A 333 43.01 -2.62 0.53
N PHE A 334 42.59 -3.56 1.39
CA PHE A 334 41.53 -4.53 1.08
C PHE A 334 40.33 -4.50 2.04
N SER A 335 40.38 -3.66 3.08
CA SER A 335 39.28 -3.52 4.05
C SER A 335 38.86 -2.07 4.24
N TYR A 336 37.54 -1.86 4.30
CA TYR A 336 36.93 -0.57 4.54
C TYR A 336 35.80 -0.70 5.58
N ASP A 337 35.49 0.40 6.24
CA ASP A 337 34.32 0.52 7.10
C ASP A 337 33.34 1.55 6.51
N CYS A 338 32.05 1.30 6.67
CA CYS A 338 31.00 2.26 6.33
C CYS A 338 30.66 3.12 7.55
N LYS A 339 30.89 4.42 7.45
CA LYS A 339 30.45 5.39 8.45
C LYS A 339 28.99 5.75 8.16
N CYS A 340 28.09 5.12 8.92
CA CYS A 340 26.66 5.27 8.76
C CYS A 340 26.18 6.69 9.04
N VAL A 341 25.14 7.10 8.30
CA VAL A 341 24.44 8.35 8.56
C VAL A 341 23.49 8.15 9.75
N PRO A 342 23.13 9.22 10.48
CA PRO A 342 22.15 9.13 11.56
C PRO A 342 20.85 8.47 11.08
N GLY A 343 20.27 7.58 11.89
CA GLY A 343 19.08 6.81 11.50
C GLY A 343 19.37 5.48 10.80
N THR A 344 20.65 5.17 10.55
CA THR A 344 21.08 3.91 9.94
C THR A 344 22.14 3.17 10.78
N SER A 345 22.18 1.85 10.68
CA SER A 345 23.12 0.97 11.37
C SER A 345 23.44 -0.28 10.55
N GLY A 346 24.41 -1.09 11.01
CA GLY A 346 24.91 -2.26 10.29
C GLY A 346 26.32 -2.05 9.73
N THR A 347 26.91 -3.10 9.17
CA THR A 347 28.29 -3.07 8.65
C THR A 347 28.41 -2.32 7.33
N LEU A 348 27.35 -2.36 6.52
CA LEU A 348 27.20 -1.63 5.26
C LEU A 348 26.17 -0.49 5.38
N CYS A 349 25.69 -0.22 6.60
CA CYS A 349 24.62 0.72 6.92
C CYS A 349 23.27 0.32 6.32
N GLU A 350 23.01 -0.99 6.30
CA GLU A 350 21.86 -1.64 5.69
C GLU A 350 20.57 -1.52 6.49
N TYR A 351 20.65 -1.34 7.80
CA TYR A 351 19.48 -1.24 8.67
C TYR A 351 19.09 0.23 8.84
N VAL A 352 17.82 0.53 8.61
CA VAL A 352 17.25 1.87 8.85
C VAL A 352 16.33 1.76 10.06
N TYR A 353 16.64 2.50 11.12
CA TYR A 353 15.84 2.52 12.36
C TYR A 353 15.10 3.84 12.55
N ASP A 354 15.49 4.89 11.83
CA ASP A 354 14.78 6.17 11.75
C ASP A 354 14.83 6.67 10.31
N TYR A 355 13.71 6.55 9.62
CA TYR A 355 13.60 6.89 8.20
C TYR A 355 13.65 8.40 7.96
N CYS A 356 13.26 9.21 8.94
CA CYS A 356 13.33 10.65 8.84
C CYS A 356 14.77 11.17 8.96
N GLU A 357 15.57 10.65 9.90
CA GLU A 357 16.99 11.01 10.02
C GLU A 357 17.82 10.44 8.86
N ALA A 358 17.56 9.19 8.47
CA ALA A 358 18.33 8.53 7.42
C ALA A 358 18.14 9.19 6.05
N ILE A 359 16.90 9.51 5.69
CA ILE A 359 16.51 9.92 4.33
C ILE A 359 15.57 11.13 4.36
N GLY A 360 14.52 11.10 5.17
CA GLY A 360 13.39 12.01 5.08
C GLY A 360 13.74 13.49 5.23
N LYS A 361 14.65 13.87 6.12
CA LYS A 361 15.11 15.26 6.28
C LYS A 361 15.83 15.82 5.05
N ARG A 362 16.47 14.96 4.26
CA ARG A 362 17.12 15.36 3.01
C ARG A 362 16.13 15.42 1.84
N VAL A 363 15.08 14.62 1.91
CA VAL A 363 14.07 14.48 0.84
C VAL A 363 12.93 15.48 0.98
N CYS A 364 12.48 15.79 2.20
CA CYS A 364 11.41 16.77 2.46
C CYS A 364 11.98 18.20 2.41
N ILE A 365 12.25 18.71 1.21
CA ILE A 365 13.03 19.95 1.00
C ILE A 365 12.40 21.15 1.72
N HIS A 366 11.11 21.41 1.46
CA HIS A 366 10.35 22.50 2.07
C HIS A 366 9.21 21.94 2.95
N GLY A 367 9.52 20.93 3.75
CA GLY A 367 8.56 20.27 4.60
C GLY A 367 9.20 19.63 5.83
N ASP A 368 8.34 19.20 6.75
CA ASP A 368 8.78 18.47 7.92
C ASP A 368 8.50 16.98 7.71
N CYS A 369 9.46 16.12 8.05
CA CYS A 369 9.33 14.67 7.93
C CYS A 369 8.62 14.08 9.15
N TYR A 370 7.80 13.06 8.92
CA TYR A 370 7.28 12.19 9.97
C TYR A 370 7.29 10.74 9.51
N GLU A 371 7.44 9.81 10.46
CA GLU A 371 7.38 8.38 10.19
C GLU A 371 5.97 7.96 9.81
N ASP A 372 5.86 7.18 8.74
CA ASP A 372 4.59 6.73 8.17
C ASP A 372 4.71 5.27 7.75
N PRO A 373 4.33 4.33 8.62
CA PRO A 373 4.43 2.89 8.36
C PRO A 373 3.53 2.43 7.19
N THR A 374 2.55 3.23 6.79
CA THR A 374 1.63 2.90 5.69
C THR A 374 2.21 3.27 4.32
N SER A 375 3.21 4.16 4.30
CA SER A 375 3.95 4.55 3.10
C SER A 375 4.99 3.47 2.75
N THR A 376 5.14 3.16 1.45
CA THR A 376 6.20 2.24 0.98
C THR A 376 7.61 2.73 1.30
N ARG A 377 7.77 4.02 1.60
CA ARG A 377 9.05 4.63 2.02
C ARG A 377 9.24 4.65 3.54
N GLN A 378 8.23 4.23 4.31
CA GLN A 378 8.18 4.25 5.77
C GLN A 378 8.28 5.67 6.40
N PHE A 379 8.29 6.72 5.58
CA PHE A 379 8.14 8.13 5.98
C PHE A 379 7.28 8.90 4.97
N SER A 380 6.75 10.04 5.42
CA SER A 380 5.98 10.98 4.63
C SER A 380 6.36 12.44 4.97
N CYS A 381 6.17 13.35 4.01
CA CYS A 381 6.51 14.77 4.17
C CYS A 381 5.25 15.61 4.40
N LYS A 382 5.29 16.49 5.39
CA LYS A 382 4.30 17.54 5.60
C LYS A 382 4.82 18.85 5.02
N CYS A 383 4.27 19.28 3.89
CA CYS A 383 4.78 20.46 3.18
C CYS A 383 4.41 21.77 3.87
N ARG A 384 5.33 22.74 3.80
CA ARG A 384 5.10 24.12 4.25
C ARG A 384 4.22 24.88 3.27
N PHE A 385 3.62 25.98 3.73
CA PHE A 385 2.76 26.85 2.91
C PHE A 385 3.48 27.26 1.61
N LEU A 386 2.76 27.18 0.48
CA LEU A 386 3.21 27.36 -0.91
C LEU A 386 3.97 26.18 -1.54
N TYR A 387 4.25 25.10 -0.80
CA TYR A 387 4.93 23.93 -1.35
C TYR A 387 4.04 22.70 -1.32
N TYR A 388 4.18 21.86 -2.33
CA TYR A 388 3.39 20.65 -2.49
C TYR A 388 4.20 19.55 -3.20
N GLY A 389 3.58 18.38 -3.32
CA GLY A 389 4.21 17.20 -3.89
C GLY A 389 4.76 16.27 -2.82
N ARG A 390 5.15 15.07 -3.25
CA ARG A 390 5.55 13.97 -2.35
C ARG A 390 6.82 14.28 -1.53
N ASN A 391 7.64 15.21 -2.01
CA ASN A 391 8.91 15.63 -1.41
C ASN A 391 8.94 17.13 -1.06
N CYS A 392 7.81 17.84 -1.19
CA CYS A 392 7.72 19.30 -0.99
C CYS A 392 8.73 20.10 -1.83
N ASP A 393 8.97 19.62 -3.05
CA ASP A 393 9.89 20.16 -4.04
C ASP A 393 9.20 21.13 -5.01
N ARG A 394 7.87 21.06 -5.11
CA ARG A 394 7.09 21.89 -6.04
C ARG A 394 6.49 23.08 -5.31
N GLN A 395 6.40 24.20 -6.01
CA GLN A 395 5.84 25.43 -5.49
C GLN A 395 4.51 25.74 -6.19
N TRP A 396 3.48 26.09 -5.44
CA TRP A 396 2.27 26.69 -5.99
C TRP A 396 2.49 28.14 -6.35
N SER A 397 1.79 28.63 -7.38
CA SER A 397 1.63 30.07 -7.53
C SER A 397 0.81 30.63 -6.36
N ILE A 398 1.01 31.91 -6.05
CA ILE A 398 0.30 32.58 -4.94
C ILE A 398 -1.23 32.44 -5.10
N ALA A 399 -1.74 32.52 -6.34
CA ALA A 399 -3.16 32.37 -6.62
C ALA A 399 -3.67 30.94 -6.36
N GLU A 400 -2.94 29.93 -6.80
CA GLU A 400 -3.30 28.52 -6.60
C GLU A 400 -3.22 28.11 -5.12
N ALA A 401 -2.22 28.60 -4.40
CA ALA A 401 -2.08 28.34 -2.97
C ALA A 401 -3.21 28.95 -2.16
N ASN A 402 -3.62 30.18 -2.49
CA ASN A 402 -4.76 30.83 -1.86
C ASN A 402 -6.05 30.09 -2.17
N PHE A 403 -6.25 29.63 -3.41
CA PHE A 403 -7.42 28.84 -3.78
C PHE A 403 -7.47 27.51 -3.02
N GLN A 404 -6.35 26.77 -2.94
CA GLN A 404 -6.32 25.51 -2.20
C GLN A 404 -6.54 25.72 -0.70
N TRP A 405 -5.95 26.75 -0.10
CA TRP A 405 -6.20 27.09 1.30
C TRP A 405 -7.69 27.39 1.57
N VAL A 406 -8.36 28.07 0.64
CA VAL A 406 -9.80 28.31 0.71
C VAL A 406 -10.60 27.01 0.62
N MET A 407 -10.18 26.07 -0.23
CA MET A 407 -10.83 24.76 -0.37
C MET A 407 -10.62 23.86 0.85
N ASP A 408 -9.42 23.82 1.42
CA ASP A 408 -9.11 23.06 2.64
C ASP A 408 -9.90 23.61 3.86
N ASN A 409 -10.19 24.91 3.88
CA ASN A 409 -10.99 25.59 4.90
C ASN A 409 -12.44 25.89 4.46
N SER A 410 -12.92 25.20 3.42
CA SER A 410 -14.23 25.42 2.81
C SER A 410 -15.39 25.31 3.79
N SER A 411 -15.27 24.42 4.78
CA SER A 411 -16.24 24.22 5.85
C SER A 411 -16.46 25.47 6.71
N ILE A 412 -15.49 26.39 6.77
CA ILE A 412 -15.56 27.64 7.52
C ILE A 412 -15.82 28.82 6.59
N ILE A 413 -15.17 28.86 5.43
CA ILE A 413 -15.18 30.04 4.56
C ILE A 413 -16.51 30.21 3.83
N PHE A 414 -17.09 29.14 3.27
CA PHE A 414 -18.37 29.23 2.54
C PHE A 414 -19.55 29.73 3.41
N PRO A 415 -19.76 29.25 4.65
CA PRO A 415 -20.85 29.76 5.48
C PRO A 415 -20.65 31.24 5.86
N VAL A 416 -19.43 31.68 6.15
CA VAL A 416 -19.15 33.10 6.44
C VAL A 416 -19.47 33.99 5.23
N VAL A 417 -19.06 33.58 4.03
CA VAL A 417 -19.34 34.31 2.79
C VAL A 417 -20.84 34.36 2.49
N SER A 418 -21.56 33.25 2.68
CA SER A 418 -23.02 33.19 2.50
C SER A 418 -23.76 34.17 3.41
N VAL A 419 -23.39 34.22 4.70
CA VAL A 419 -23.97 35.16 5.66
C VAL A 419 -23.70 36.61 5.24
N LEU A 420 -22.47 36.94 4.83
CA LEU A 420 -22.15 38.29 4.35
C LEU A 420 -22.94 38.68 3.10
N CYS A 421 -23.08 37.77 2.12
CA CYS A 421 -23.86 38.02 0.91
C CYS A 421 -25.35 38.25 1.22
N THR A 422 -25.93 37.49 2.15
CA THR A 422 -27.32 37.69 2.57
C THR A 422 -27.52 39.04 3.25
N PHE A 423 -26.61 39.47 4.13
CA PHE A 423 -26.65 40.81 4.72
C PHE A 423 -26.58 41.91 3.66
N ILE A 424 -25.70 41.77 2.66
CA ILE A 424 -25.58 42.75 1.56
C ILE A 424 -26.87 42.80 0.74
N MET A 425 -27.45 41.66 0.40
CA MET A 425 -28.71 41.60 -0.35
C MET A 425 -29.87 42.23 0.43
N LEU A 426 -29.97 41.95 1.73
CA LEU A 426 -30.97 42.59 2.60
C LEU A 426 -30.76 44.10 2.67
N PHE A 427 -29.52 44.58 2.72
CA PHE A 427 -29.21 46.01 2.69
C PHE A 427 -29.61 46.65 1.36
N VAL A 428 -29.35 46.00 0.22
CA VAL A 428 -29.78 46.49 -1.10
C VAL A 428 -31.30 46.56 -1.21
N VAL A 429 -32.01 45.53 -0.75
CA VAL A 429 -33.48 45.52 -0.70
C VAL A 429 -34.00 46.62 0.22
N TYR A 430 -33.38 46.82 1.38
CA TYR A 430 -33.72 47.89 2.30
C TYR A 430 -33.60 49.28 1.64
N ILE A 431 -32.49 49.56 0.96
CA ILE A 431 -32.31 50.82 0.21
C ILE A 431 -33.34 50.95 -0.92
N ALA A 432 -33.64 49.87 -1.65
CA ALA A 432 -34.66 49.87 -2.70
C ALA A 432 -36.08 50.15 -2.16
N CYS A 433 -36.40 49.62 -0.97
CA CYS A 433 -37.65 49.89 -0.27
C CYS A 433 -37.77 51.36 0.16
N LEU A 434 -36.69 51.95 0.69
CA LEU A 434 -36.65 53.38 1.00
C LEU A 434 -36.88 54.25 -0.24
N ASN A 435 -36.27 53.87 -1.37
CA ASN A 435 -36.46 54.57 -2.64
C ASN A 435 -37.88 54.40 -3.22
N LYS A 436 -38.55 53.27 -2.96
CA LYS A 436 -39.92 53.00 -3.42
C LYS A 436 -40.97 53.72 -2.55
N ALA A 437 -40.74 53.85 -1.25
CA ALA A 437 -41.59 54.64 -0.36
C ALA A 437 -41.63 56.12 -0.78
N GLY A 438 -40.52 56.66 -1.32
CA GLY A 438 -40.49 58.00 -1.93
C GLY A 438 -41.29 58.14 -3.23
N ARG A 439 -41.77 57.03 -3.84
CA ARG A 439 -42.49 57.02 -5.14
C ARG A 439 -43.98 56.65 -5.00
N SER A 440 -44.42 56.07 -3.88
CA SER A 440 -45.84 55.82 -3.59
C SER A 440 -46.59 57.05 -3.09
N ASP A 441 -45.91 58.05 -2.52
CA ASP A 441 -46.52 59.30 -2.06
C ASP A 441 -47.12 60.17 -3.18
N GLN A 442 -46.94 59.82 -4.46
CA GLN A 442 -47.38 60.63 -5.60
C GLN A 442 -48.55 60.03 -6.40
N LYS A 443 -49.12 58.88 -5.99
CA LYS A 443 -50.19 58.20 -6.75
C LYS A 443 -51.52 57.94 -6.01
N ASP A 444 -51.63 58.29 -4.72
CA ASP A 444 -52.84 58.05 -3.91
C ASP A 444 -53.62 59.34 -3.57
N GLU A 445 -53.37 60.47 -4.26
CA GLU A 445 -53.99 61.77 -3.96
C GLU A 445 -55.21 62.14 -4.83
N GLU A 446 -55.96 61.16 -5.37
CA GLU A 446 -57.16 61.49 -6.17
C GLU A 446 -58.31 60.48 -6.04
N ARG A 447 -58.61 60.01 -4.81
CA ARG A 447 -59.95 59.49 -4.47
C ARG A 447 -60.22 59.40 -2.95
N GLU A 448 -60.30 60.52 -2.23
CA GLU A 448 -60.84 60.55 -0.86
C GLU A 448 -62.04 61.50 -0.72
N GLY A 449 -63.15 60.93 -0.27
CA GLY A 449 -64.38 61.60 0.16
C GLY A 449 -64.28 62.25 1.56
N PRO A 450 -65.39 62.82 2.07
CA PRO A 450 -65.40 64.04 2.88
C PRO A 450 -65.14 63.87 4.39
N GLU A 451 -64.30 62.93 4.83
CA GLU A 451 -63.91 62.83 6.26
C GLU A 451 -62.72 63.74 6.63
N SER A 452 -61.89 64.16 5.66
CA SER A 452 -60.64 64.90 5.94
C SER A 452 -60.84 66.37 6.36
N ILE A 453 -61.98 66.99 6.03
CA ILE A 453 -62.28 68.39 6.41
C ILE A 453 -62.59 68.50 7.90
N ARG A 454 -63.26 67.50 8.48
CA ARG A 454 -63.63 67.51 9.91
C ARG A 454 -62.39 67.40 10.80
N TYR A 455 -61.41 66.58 10.39
CA TYR A 455 -60.15 66.43 11.12
C TYR A 455 -59.27 67.69 11.07
N ARG A 456 -59.18 68.38 9.91
CA ARG A 456 -58.44 69.65 9.80
C ARG A 456 -59.03 70.75 10.69
N LYS A 457 -60.36 70.88 10.77
CA LYS A 457 -61.01 71.88 11.64
C LYS A 457 -60.77 71.61 13.13
N ILE A 458 -60.74 70.35 13.54
CA ILE A 458 -60.44 69.96 14.94
C ILE A 458 -58.98 70.26 15.29
N LYS A 459 -58.03 70.00 14.38
CA LYS A 459 -56.62 70.29 14.58
C LYS A 459 -56.35 71.79 14.78
N VAL A 460 -56.93 72.64 13.92
CA VAL A 460 -56.82 74.10 14.04
C VAL A 460 -57.43 74.60 15.36
N ALA A 461 -58.58 74.05 15.77
CA ALA A 461 -59.21 74.43 17.04
C ALA A 461 -58.36 74.03 18.26
N LEU A 462 -57.69 72.87 18.22
CA LEU A 462 -56.76 72.42 19.27
C LEU A 462 -55.51 73.29 19.34
N GLU A 463 -54.94 73.70 18.21
CA GLU A 463 -53.80 74.62 18.16
C GLU A 463 -54.16 76.02 18.70
N GLN A 464 -55.33 76.55 18.33
CA GLN A 464 -55.83 77.82 18.88
C GLN A 464 -56.01 77.75 20.40
N LYS A 465 -56.55 76.64 20.92
CA LYS A 465 -56.72 76.44 22.38
C LYS A 465 -55.38 76.37 23.12
N LYS A 466 -54.35 75.72 22.54
CA LYS A 466 -52.99 75.70 23.10
C LYS A 466 -52.36 77.10 23.17
N ASN A 467 -52.57 77.93 22.15
CA ASN A 467 -52.07 79.31 22.14
C ASN A 467 -52.72 80.19 23.21
N ILE A 468 -54.02 80.02 23.47
CA ILE A 468 -54.72 80.74 24.56
C ILE A 468 -54.15 80.35 25.93
N ILE A 469 -53.88 79.06 26.16
CA ILE A 469 -53.29 78.57 27.42
C ILE A 469 -51.88 79.14 27.62
N ARG A 470 -51.05 79.22 26.57
CA ARG A 470 -49.71 79.85 26.67
C ARG A 470 -49.79 81.31 27.10
N ARG A 471 -50.65 82.11 26.46
CA ARG A 471 -50.81 83.53 26.81
C ARG A 471 -51.27 83.74 28.26
N ARG A 472 -52.13 82.86 28.79
CA ARG A 472 -52.55 82.92 30.20
C ARG A 472 -51.39 82.63 31.16
N LYS A 473 -50.54 81.65 30.83
CA LYS A 473 -49.37 81.28 31.63
C LYS A 473 -48.29 82.37 31.61
N ASP A 474 -48.14 83.08 30.49
CA ASP A 474 -47.22 84.22 30.39
C ASP A 474 -47.74 85.45 31.15
N ALA A 475 -49.06 85.70 31.15
CA ALA A 475 -49.67 86.74 31.97
C ALA A 475 -49.48 86.49 33.49
N GLU A 476 -49.62 85.24 33.94
CA GLU A 476 -49.34 84.86 35.33
C GLU A 476 -47.87 85.05 35.72
N ARG A 477 -46.94 84.76 34.81
CA ARG A 477 -45.49 85.00 35.02
C ARG A 477 -45.14 86.49 35.13
N LEU A 478 -45.78 87.35 34.33
CA LEU A 478 -45.60 88.80 34.42
C LEU A 478 -46.16 89.36 35.74
N LEU A 479 -47.29 88.84 36.22
CA LEU A 479 -47.85 89.16 37.55
C LEU A 479 -46.92 88.72 38.70
N ALA A 480 -46.27 87.56 38.57
CA ALA A 480 -45.31 87.06 39.55
C ALA A 480 -44.00 87.88 39.58
N LEU A 481 -43.54 88.39 38.43
CA LEU A 481 -42.38 89.29 38.33
C LEU A 481 -42.68 90.68 38.90
N ALA A 482 -43.87 91.23 38.67
CA ALA A 482 -44.29 92.51 39.24
C ALA A 482 -44.33 92.49 40.78
N LYS A 483 -44.58 91.32 41.39
CA LYS A 483 -44.60 91.15 42.86
C LYS A 483 -43.21 91.04 43.50
N LYS A 484 -42.16 90.73 42.71
CA LYS A 484 -40.76 90.61 43.17
C LYS A 484 -39.97 91.93 43.15
N LEU A 485 -40.50 92.99 42.56
CA LEU A 485 -39.83 94.31 42.47
C LEU A 485 -40.17 95.28 43.62
N ARG A 486 -40.74 94.78 44.74
CA ARG A 486 -41.02 95.58 45.95
C ARG A 486 -40.39 94.90 47.17
N THR A 487 -39.12 95.19 47.46
CA THR A 487 -38.51 95.40 48.80
C THR A 487 -36.97 95.47 48.69
N PRO A 488 -36.28 96.43 49.37
CA PRO A 488 -34.85 96.69 49.17
C PRO A 488 -33.91 96.34 50.36
N ASN A 489 -32.62 96.17 50.00
CA ASN A 489 -31.35 96.44 50.71
C ASN A 489 -30.84 95.55 51.87
N ASN A 490 -29.64 94.96 51.69
CA ASN A 490 -28.32 95.43 52.21
C ASN A 490 -27.20 94.44 51.75
N VAL A 491 -26.18 94.86 50.98
CA VAL A 491 -24.85 95.45 51.35
C VAL A 491 -23.94 94.40 52.03
N GLU A 492 -22.91 93.85 51.37
CA GLU A 492 -21.51 94.33 51.36
C GLU A 492 -20.66 93.76 50.18
N ARG A 493 -19.54 94.42 49.86
CA ARG A 493 -18.61 94.20 48.73
C ARG A 493 -17.15 94.41 49.25
N PRO A 494 -16.09 94.25 48.42
CA PRO A 494 -15.17 93.10 48.20
C PRO A 494 -13.73 93.44 48.72
N PRO A 495 -12.56 92.87 48.29
CA PRO A 495 -12.00 92.92 46.91
C PRO A 495 -11.14 91.66 46.48
N GLN A 496 -11.07 91.33 45.17
CA GLN A 496 -9.92 91.48 44.20
C GLN A 496 -8.79 90.43 44.33
N ASP A 497 -8.15 89.87 43.30
CA ASP A 497 -7.90 90.20 41.87
C ASP A 497 -7.62 88.86 41.13
N HIS A 498 -8.12 88.59 39.90
CA HIS A 498 -7.55 88.91 38.56
C HIS A 498 -6.20 88.20 38.28
N LEU A 499 -5.80 87.73 37.10
CA LEU A 499 -6.09 87.79 35.64
C LEU A 499 -5.18 86.65 35.07
N GLU A 500 -5.32 85.98 33.92
CA GLU A 500 -5.35 86.45 32.52
C GLU A 500 -5.20 85.19 31.64
N GLN A 501 -5.95 85.04 30.52
CA GLN A 501 -5.45 85.06 29.12
C GLN A 501 -4.55 83.87 28.71
N THR A 502 -4.51 83.31 27.49
CA THR A 502 -5.23 83.36 26.19
C THR A 502 -4.42 82.41 25.27
N ALA A 503 -5.02 82.02 24.14
CA ALA A 503 -4.37 81.74 22.85
C ALA A 503 -3.56 80.40 22.78
N ILE A 504 -3.52 79.67 21.66
CA ILE A 504 -3.83 79.89 20.25
C ILE A 504 -4.49 78.61 19.71
#